data_AF-A0A926A639-F1
#
_entry.id   AF-A0A926A639-F1
#
_cell.length_a   1.000
_cell.length_b   1.000
_cell.length_c   1.000
_cell.angle_alpha   90.00
_cell.angle_beta   90.00
_cell.angle_gamma   90.00
#
_symmetry.space_group_name_H-M   'P 1'
#
loop_
_entity.id
_entity.type
_entity.pdbx_description
1 polymer ?
#
loop_
_entity_poly.entity_id
_entity_poly.type
_entity_poly.pdbx_seq_one_letter_code
_entity_poly.pdbx_strand_id
1 'polypeptide(L)'
;GSGERLPSARELAASLDVSVHTVLAGYQQLRDEGLIELRRGRGATVADRAPAERAGVLELARGLVDAARSIGMSDDELVALVRASATPASQTS
;
A
#
# COMPACT_ATOMS: atom_id res chain seq x y z
N GLY A 1 -0.75 -14.78 -6.49
CA GLY A 1 -2.02 -14.07 -6.20
C GLY A 1 -1.97 -13.47 -4.81
N SER A 2 -2.81 -12.48 -4.49
CA SER A 2 -2.95 -12.00 -3.11
C SER A 2 -3.29 -13.17 -2.17
N GLY A 3 -2.67 -13.20 -0.99
CA GLY A 3 -2.77 -14.31 -0.03
C GLY A 3 -1.91 -15.55 -0.36
N GLU A 4 -1.20 -15.56 -1.49
CA GLU A 4 -0.27 -16.65 -1.82
C GLU A 4 0.90 -16.70 -0.85
N ARG A 5 1.27 -17.92 -0.46
CA ARG A 5 2.39 -18.16 0.44
C ARG A 5 3.71 -18.04 -0.32
N LEU A 6 4.62 -17.23 0.21
CA LEU A 6 5.97 -17.16 -0.30
C LEU A 6 6.79 -18.38 0.17
N PRO A 7 7.78 -18.81 -0.62
CA PRO A 7 8.74 -19.82 -0.19
C PRO A 7 9.41 -19.40 1.13
N SER A 8 9.85 -20.37 1.92
CA SER A 8 10.71 -20.07 3.06
C SER A 8 12.01 -19.40 2.58
N ALA A 9 12.64 -18.63 3.47
CA ALA A 9 13.90 -17.96 3.13
C ALA A 9 14.99 -18.95 2.71
N ARG A 10 14.99 -20.19 3.23
CA ARG A 10 15.93 -21.24 2.84
C ARG A 10 15.64 -21.79 1.45
N GLU A 11 14.38 -22.04 1.12
CA GLU A 11 13.97 -22.52 -0.21
C GLU A 11 14.31 -21.47 -1.29
N LEU A 12 13.99 -20.20 -1.04
CA LEU A 12 14.27 -19.13 -1.99
C LEU A 12 15.77 -18.83 -2.13
N ALA A 13 16.52 -18.88 -1.02
CA ALA A 13 17.97 -18.73 -1.05
C ALA A 13 18.63 -19.82 -1.91
N ALA A 14 18.20 -21.06 -1.75
CA ALA A 14 18.70 -22.18 -2.53
C ALA A 14 18.33 -22.07 -4.03
N SER A 15 17.12 -21.63 -4.36
CA SER A 15 16.70 -21.48 -5.77
C SER A 15 17.41 -20.33 -6.50
N LEU A 16 17.84 -19.31 -5.76
CA LEU A 16 18.47 -18.10 -6.33
C LEU A 16 20.00 -18.09 -6.15
N ASP A 17 20.58 -19.09 -5.47
CA ASP A 17 22.00 -19.16 -5.09
C ASP A 17 22.51 -17.90 -4.36
N VAL A 18 21.72 -17.44 -3.38
CA VAL A 18 22.04 -16.26 -2.54
C VAL A 18 22.04 -16.62 -1.06
N SER A 19 22.59 -15.74 -0.21
CA SER A 19 22.55 -15.96 1.23
C SER A 19 21.13 -15.88 1.79
N VAL A 20 20.82 -16.71 2.80
CA VAL A 20 19.54 -16.63 3.54
C VAL A 20 19.35 -15.25 4.18
N HIS A 21 20.43 -14.60 4.62
CA HIS A 21 20.37 -13.24 5.16
C HIS A 21 19.88 -12.22 4.14
N THR A 22 20.30 -12.35 2.88
CA THR A 22 19.84 -11.51 1.77
C THR A 22 18.35 -11.66 1.54
N VAL A 23 17.85 -12.90 1.55
CA VAL A 23 16.41 -13.17 1.41
C VAL A 23 15.62 -12.62 2.58
N LEU A 24 16.10 -12.81 3.82
CA LEU A 24 15.45 -12.27 5.01
C LEU A 24 15.39 -10.75 4.99
N ALA A 25 16.47 -10.08 4.57
CA ALA A 25 16.48 -8.63 4.39
C ALA A 25 15.46 -8.18 3.34
N GLY A 26 15.36 -8.88 2.21
CA GLY A 26 14.35 -8.60 1.18
C GLY A 26 12.92 -8.80 1.68
N TYR A 27 12.63 -9.89 2.39
CA TYR A 27 11.31 -10.11 3.00
C TYR A 27 10.97 -9.06 4.06
N GLN A 28 11.96 -8.62 4.83
CA GLN A 28 11.78 -7.54 5.79
C GLN A 28 11.40 -6.24 5.08
N GLN A 29 12.12 -5.87 4.03
CA GLN A 29 11.80 -4.68 3.22
C GLN A 29 10.39 -4.77 2.60
N LEU A 30 10.04 -5.88 1.96
CA LEU A 30 8.70 -6.07 1.37
C LEU A 30 7.58 -5.99 2.41
N ARG A 31 7.82 -6.44 3.64
CA ARG A 31 6.86 -6.31 4.74
C ARG A 31 6.73 -4.86 5.17
N ASP A 32 7.84 -4.15 5.29
CA ASP A 32 7.88 -2.75 5.70
C ASP A 32 7.21 -1.85 4.62
N GLU A 33 7.26 -2.25 3.35
CA GLU A 33 6.51 -1.67 2.22
C GLU A 33 5.04 -2.11 2.15
N GLY A 34 4.59 -3.02 3.03
CA GLY A 34 3.22 -3.52 3.07
C GLY A 34 2.84 -4.48 1.93
N LEU A 35 3.83 -5.01 1.19
CA LEU A 35 3.62 -5.92 0.07
C LEU A 35 3.45 -7.38 0.50
N ILE A 36 3.90 -7.73 1.71
CA ILE A 36 3.75 -9.07 2.29
C ILE A 36 3.33 -8.97 3.77
N GLU A 37 2.61 -9.97 4.24
CA GLU A 37 2.23 -10.15 5.65
C GLU A 37 2.96 -11.35 6.26
N LEU A 38 3.40 -11.22 7.52
CA LEU A 38 3.94 -12.35 8.29
C LEU A 38 2.82 -12.99 9.12
N ARG A 39 2.49 -14.26 8.83
CA ARG A 39 1.50 -15.01 9.60
C ARG A 39 2.18 -16.03 10.51
N ARG A 40 1.89 -15.96 11.82
CA ARG A 40 2.38 -16.92 12.83
C ARG A 40 2.11 -18.36 12.36
N GLY A 41 3.16 -19.17 12.29
CA GLY A 41 3.09 -20.59 11.87
C GLY A 41 2.87 -20.84 10.38
N ARG A 42 2.65 -19.82 9.54
CA ARG A 42 2.46 -19.97 8.08
C ARG A 42 3.52 -19.26 7.23
N GLY A 43 4.42 -18.48 7.82
CA GLY A 43 5.45 -17.76 7.06
C GLY A 43 4.91 -16.49 6.41
N ALA A 44 5.54 -16.05 5.31
CA ALA A 44 5.16 -14.84 4.60
C ALA A 44 4.09 -15.10 3.53
N THR A 45 3.13 -14.20 3.38
CA THR A 45 2.10 -14.23 2.33
C THR A 45 2.03 -12.91 1.59
N VAL A 46 1.77 -12.92 0.29
CA VAL A 46 1.55 -11.70 -0.50
C VAL A 46 0.35 -10.94 0.08
N ALA A 47 0.53 -9.67 0.43
CA ALA A 47 -0.53 -8.85 0.97
C ALA A 47 -1.65 -8.69 -0.06
N ASP A 48 -2.87 -8.52 0.44
CA ASP A 48 -3.94 -8.10 -0.45
C ASP A 48 -3.74 -6.62 -0.79
N ARG A 49 -3.49 -6.34 -2.07
CA ARG A 49 -3.15 -5.01 -2.57
C ARG A 49 -4.30 -4.02 -2.35
N ALA A 50 -5.55 -4.52 -2.36
CA ALA A 50 -6.73 -3.70 -2.16
C ALA A 50 -6.78 -3.03 -0.76
N PRO A 51 -6.52 -3.73 0.36
CA PRO A 51 -6.37 -3.09 1.67
C PRO A 51 -5.24 -2.07 1.75
N ALA A 52 -4.07 -2.36 1.17
CA ALA A 52 -2.92 -1.46 1.20
C ALA A 52 -3.17 -0.17 0.38
N GLU A 53 -3.75 -0.31 -0.82
CA GLU A 53 -4.16 0.83 -1.65
C GLU A 53 -5.24 1.68 -0.96
N ARG A 54 -6.22 1.04 -0.31
CA ARG A 54 -7.22 1.75 0.52
C ARG A 54 -6.57 2.53 1.66
N ALA A 55 -5.57 1.95 2.34
CA ALA A 55 -4.87 2.63 3.43
C ALA A 55 -4.16 3.88 2.93
N GLY A 56 -3.48 3.81 1.78
CA GLY A 56 -2.82 4.97 1.16
C GLY A 56 -3.81 6.09 0.81
N VAL A 57 -4.96 5.75 0.23
CA VAL A 57 -6.02 6.72 -0.09
C VAL A 57 -6.60 7.37 1.18
N LEU A 58 -6.76 6.61 2.27
CA LEU A 58 -7.25 7.15 3.54
C LEU A 58 -6.25 8.13 4.17
N GLU A 59 -4.94 7.85 4.10
CA GLU A 59 -3.91 8.79 4.59
C GLU A 59 -3.89 10.09 3.77
N LEU A 60 -3.98 9.98 2.44
CA LEU A 60 -4.12 11.16 1.58
C LEU A 60 -5.38 11.97 1.89
N ALA A 61 -6.50 11.29 2.13
CA ALA A 61 -7.75 11.95 2.52
C ALA A 61 -7.63 12.67 3.87
N ARG A 62 -6.95 12.08 4.85
CA ARG A 62 -6.66 12.75 6.15
C ARG A 62 -5.80 13.99 5.95
N GLY A 63 -4.71 13.89 5.21
CA GLY A 63 -3.84 15.03 4.91
C GLY A 63 -4.57 16.15 4.18
N LEU A 64 -5.46 15.81 3.25
CA LEU A 64 -6.31 16.78 2.55
C LEU A 64 -7.27 17.49 3.51
N VAL A 65 -7.92 16.75 4.42
CA VAL A 65 -8.82 17.34 5.44
C VAL A 65 -8.06 18.28 6.37
N ASP A 66 -6.87 17.89 6.83
CA ASP A 66 -6.05 18.72 7.72
C ASP A 66 -5.60 20.01 7.01
N ALA A 67 -5.18 19.91 5.74
CA ALA A 67 -4.83 21.07 4.93
C ALA A 67 -6.02 22.02 4.72
N ALA A 68 -7.20 21.50 4.41
CA ALA A 68 -8.42 22.29 4.23
C ALA A 68 -8.81 23.04 5.51
N ARG A 69 -8.75 22.36 6.67
CA ARG A 69 -9.03 22.98 7.97
C ARG A 69 -8.04 24.08 8.33
N SER A 70 -6.76 23.90 7.96
CA SER A 70 -5.71 24.90 8.24
C SER A 70 -5.96 26.25 7.54
N ILE A 71 -6.72 26.26 6.45
CA ILE A 71 -7.10 27.46 5.69
C ILE A 71 -8.55 27.91 5.96
N GLY A 72 -9.23 27.29 6.93
CA GLY A 72 -10.61 27.62 7.28
C GLY A 72 -11.68 27.14 6.28
N MET A 73 -11.33 26.19 5.41
CA MET A 73 -12.27 25.60 4.46
C MET A 73 -13.27 24.69 5.19
N SER A 74 -14.55 24.83 4.87
CA SER A 74 -15.60 23.97 5.41
C SER A 74 -15.60 22.57 4.78
N ASP A 75 -16.17 21.59 5.48
CA ASP A 75 -16.28 20.22 4.97
C ASP A 75 -17.10 20.16 3.66
N ASP A 76 -18.12 21.01 3.51
CA ASP A 76 -18.93 21.10 2.29
C ASP A 76 -18.12 21.63 1.10
N GLU A 77 -17.31 22.67 1.30
CA GLU A 77 -16.41 23.19 0.26
C GLU A 77 -15.36 22.15 -0.14
N LEU A 78 -14.83 21.41 0.84
CA LEU A 78 -13.87 20.33 0.59
C LEU A 78 -14.48 19.20 -0.24
N VAL A 79 -15.71 18.77 0.10
CA VAL A 79 -16.42 17.74 -0.67
C VAL A 79 -16.72 18.22 -2.09
N ALA A 80 -17.11 19.48 -2.26
CA ALA A 80 -17.34 20.08 -3.57
C ALA A 80 -16.05 20.09 -4.41
N LEU A 81 -14.91 20.48 -3.81
CA LEU A 81 -13.60 20.46 -4.45
C LEU A 81 -13.22 19.06 -4.93
N VAL A 82 -13.32 18.04 -4.07
CA VAL A 82 -12.99 16.66 -4.44
C VAL A 82 -13.84 16.16 -5.60
N ARG A 83 -15.14 16.46 -5.61
CA ARG A 83 -16.05 16.10 -6.71
C ARG A 83 -15.70 16.80 -8.02
N ALA A 84 -15.35 18.08 -7.96
CA ALA A 84 -14.90 18.84 -9.14
C ALA A 84 -13.62 18.24 -9.73
N SER A 85 -12.65 17.88 -8.88
CA SER A 85 -11.39 17.25 -9.28
C SER A 85 -11.54 15.84 -9.83
N ALA A 86 -12.53 15.08 -9.34
CA ALA A 86 -12.78 13.70 -9.76
C ALA A 86 -13.53 13.60 -11.10
N THR A 87 -14.09 14.72 -11.59
CA THR A 87 -14.68 14.76 -12.92
C THR A 87 -13.53 14.84 -13.92
N PRO A 88 -13.24 13.80 -14.73
CA PRO A 88 -12.23 13.93 -15.76
C PRO A 88 -12.66 15.08 -16.66
N ALA A 89 -11.78 16.07 -16.86
CA ALA A 89 -11.97 17.05 -17.91
C ALA A 89 -12.16 16.25 -19.20
N SER A 90 -13.39 16.17 -19.69
CA SER A 90 -13.72 15.49 -20.92
C SER A 90 -12.76 16.00 -21.99
N GLN A 91 -12.00 15.06 -22.53
CA GLN A 91 -11.26 15.17 -23.79
C GLN A 91 -11.97 16.16 -24.71
N THR A 92 -11.38 17.34 -24.87
CA THR A 92 -11.77 18.29 -25.90
C THR A 92 -10.69 18.24 -26.96
N SER A 93 -11.09 17.70 -28.11
CA SER A 93 -10.39 17.58 -29.41
C SER A 93 -9.39 16.45 -29.59
#